data_AF-A0A2T7NCG2-F1
#
_entry.id   AF-A0A2T7NCG2-F1
#
_cell.length_a   1.000
_cell.length_b   1.000
_cell.length_c   1.000
_cell.angle_alpha   90.00
_cell.angle_beta   90.00
_cell.angle_gamma   90.00
#
_symmetry.space_group_name_H-M   'P 1'
#
loop_
_entity.id
_entity.type
_entity.pdbx_description
1 polymer ?
#
loop_
_entity_poly.entity_id
_entity_poly.type
_entity_poly.pdbx_seq_one_letter_code
_entity_poly.pdbx_strand_id
1 'polypeptide(L)'
;MWCSHTANWVAPSLLLAVAALHNVAAQATPDPCLHGNYQNLTDVHRSVSYVTTYPEPPLCDIDLVAGWYRFVVDAESKMPETCVNNFKCGTTVPIWMNGTHPSVSDGIQTRRACANFQSGGASYTPCCGQAVKIGVKNCEGFFIYYLHPTPACPMAYCAGKDAPCPAGKWSPTGLPPDCKDTYPQLTDPPTFLGPVIERNTFYFTCDLTFSGNDPDQAFEFVWLFNAWRTLKCRQK
;
A
#
# COMPACT_ATOMS: atom_id res chain seq x y z
N MET A 1 -49.43 -42.55 -79.62
CA MET A 1 -48.78 -41.59 -80.52
C MET A 1 -47.96 -40.66 -79.65
N TRP A 2 -46.67 -40.53 -79.92
CA TRP A 2 -45.66 -39.89 -79.08
C TRP A 2 -45.88 -38.38 -78.88
N CYS A 3 -45.42 -37.87 -77.72
CA CYS A 3 -44.74 -36.58 -77.47
C CYS A 3 -45.09 -36.10 -76.05
N SER A 4 -44.28 -35.43 -75.23
CA SER A 4 -42.84 -35.13 -75.10
C SER A 4 -42.71 -34.35 -73.77
N HIS A 5 -41.60 -34.49 -73.08
CA HIS A 5 -41.28 -33.90 -71.77
C HIS A 5 -41.25 -32.35 -71.74
N THR A 6 -41.51 -31.76 -70.55
CA THR A 6 -40.53 -30.90 -69.83
C THR A 6 -40.87 -30.84 -68.34
N ALA A 7 -39.97 -31.31 -67.48
CA ALA A 7 -39.99 -31.06 -66.04
C ALA A 7 -38.95 -29.95 -65.74
N ASN A 8 -39.42 -28.82 -65.20
CA ASN A 8 -38.55 -27.72 -64.78
C ASN A 8 -37.89 -28.08 -63.44
N TRP A 9 -36.58 -28.23 -63.46
CA TRP A 9 -35.74 -28.31 -62.26
C TRP A 9 -35.17 -26.93 -61.96
N VAL A 10 -35.62 -26.29 -60.89
CA VAL A 10 -34.98 -25.10 -60.32
C VAL A 10 -33.88 -25.55 -59.37
N ALA A 11 -32.63 -25.20 -59.68
CA ALA A 11 -31.48 -25.47 -58.83
C ALA A 11 -31.52 -24.57 -57.57
N PRO A 12 -31.18 -25.08 -56.37
CA PRO A 12 -31.01 -24.24 -55.19
C PRO A 12 -29.64 -23.56 -55.24
N SER A 13 -29.63 -22.23 -55.14
CA SER A 13 -28.42 -21.41 -55.05
C SER A 13 -27.60 -21.78 -53.82
N LEU A 14 -26.35 -22.23 -54.03
CA LEU A 14 -25.35 -22.34 -52.97
C LEU A 14 -24.95 -20.94 -52.50
N LEU A 15 -25.42 -20.52 -51.32
CA LEU A 15 -24.81 -19.43 -50.58
C LEU A 15 -23.54 -19.96 -49.91
N LEU A 16 -22.38 -19.61 -50.46
CA LEU A 16 -21.09 -19.77 -49.79
C LEU A 16 -21.03 -18.82 -48.59
N ALA A 17 -21.29 -19.33 -47.39
CA ALA A 17 -21.00 -18.61 -46.16
C ALA A 17 -19.47 -18.55 -45.98
N VAL A 18 -18.88 -17.40 -46.31
CA VAL A 18 -17.48 -17.12 -45.99
C VAL A 18 -17.40 -16.95 -44.47
N ALA A 19 -16.93 -17.97 -43.77
CA ALA A 19 -16.62 -17.86 -42.36
C ALA A 19 -15.45 -16.87 -42.20
N ALA A 20 -15.75 -15.64 -41.78
CA ALA A 20 -14.74 -14.70 -41.35
C ALA A 20 -14.09 -15.26 -40.07
N LEU A 21 -12.88 -15.81 -40.21
CA LEU A 21 -11.99 -16.12 -39.10
C LEU A 21 -11.65 -14.80 -38.41
N HIS A 22 -12.43 -14.45 -37.40
CA HIS A 22 -12.06 -13.37 -36.49
C HIS A 22 -10.92 -13.91 -35.63
N ASN A 23 -9.69 -13.50 -35.96
CA ASN A 23 -8.55 -13.63 -35.07
C ASN A 23 -8.85 -12.77 -33.83
N VAL A 24 -9.44 -13.38 -32.79
CA VAL A 24 -9.47 -12.79 -31.46
C VAL A 24 -8.06 -12.96 -30.93
N ALA A 25 -7.20 -11.96 -31.16
CA ALA A 25 -5.95 -11.86 -30.42
C ALA A 25 -6.33 -11.80 -28.93
N ALA A 26 -6.00 -12.85 -28.18
CA ALA A 26 -6.11 -12.82 -26.73
C ALA A 26 -5.31 -11.61 -26.27
N GLN A 27 -5.99 -10.60 -25.74
CA GLN A 27 -5.37 -9.38 -25.26
C GLN A 27 -4.48 -9.79 -24.09
N ALA A 28 -3.18 -9.88 -24.33
CA ALA A 28 -2.23 -10.28 -23.31
C ALA A 28 -2.35 -9.29 -22.16
N THR A 29 -2.78 -9.79 -20.99
CA THR A 29 -2.79 -8.99 -19.76
C THR A 29 -1.37 -8.46 -19.54
N PRO A 30 -1.16 -7.13 -19.39
CA PRO A 30 0.16 -6.57 -19.18
C PRO A 30 0.88 -7.28 -18.03
N ASP A 31 2.16 -7.62 -18.22
CA ASP A 31 2.93 -8.29 -17.16
C ASP A 31 3.02 -7.37 -15.93
N PRO A 32 2.46 -7.78 -14.78
CA PRO A 32 2.41 -6.92 -13.61
C PRO A 32 3.79 -6.69 -12.96
N CYS A 33 4.85 -7.36 -13.41
CA CYS A 33 6.23 -7.07 -12.99
C CYS A 33 6.80 -5.80 -13.63
N LEU A 34 6.21 -5.32 -14.72
CA LEU A 34 6.70 -4.14 -15.43
C LEU A 34 6.33 -2.87 -14.68
N HIS A 35 7.24 -1.90 -14.70
CA HIS A 35 7.01 -0.59 -14.10
C HIS A 35 5.75 0.06 -14.68
N GLY A 36 4.92 0.66 -13.81
CA GLY A 36 3.64 1.26 -14.19
C GLY A 36 2.44 0.31 -14.17
N ASN A 37 2.66 -1.01 -14.05
CA ASN A 37 1.57 -2.00 -13.96
C ASN A 37 1.19 -2.36 -12.52
N TYR A 38 1.84 -1.75 -11.53
CA TYR A 38 1.57 -1.96 -10.11
C TYR A 38 1.74 -0.66 -9.32
N GLN A 39 1.16 -0.62 -8.12
CA GLN A 39 1.31 0.47 -7.15
C GLN A 39 2.19 0.04 -5.98
N ASN A 40 2.90 0.99 -5.35
CA ASN A 40 3.73 0.69 -4.19
C ASN A 40 2.96 0.92 -2.87
N LEU A 41 3.08 -0.02 -1.94
CA LEU A 41 2.69 0.13 -0.54
C LEU A 41 3.95 0.31 0.29
N THR A 42 4.23 1.54 0.72
CA THR A 42 5.51 1.95 1.31
C THR A 42 5.50 2.09 2.84
N ASP A 43 4.35 1.87 3.47
CA ASP A 43 4.20 2.09 4.91
C ASP A 43 4.93 1.01 5.71
N VAL A 44 6.06 1.38 6.33
CA VAL A 44 6.92 0.48 7.11
C VAL A 44 6.22 -0.11 8.34
N HIS A 45 5.13 0.50 8.82
CA HIS A 45 4.34 -0.05 9.93
C HIS A 45 3.65 -1.36 9.55
N ARG A 46 3.57 -1.72 8.25
CA ARG A 46 3.08 -3.03 7.77
C ARG A 46 3.97 -4.22 8.15
N SER A 47 5.17 -3.98 8.68
CA SER A 47 6.06 -5.03 9.18
C SER A 47 5.44 -5.85 10.31
N VAL A 48 5.69 -7.16 10.31
CA VAL A 48 5.28 -8.03 11.43
C VAL A 48 5.97 -7.68 12.76
N SER A 49 7.06 -6.93 12.70
CA SER A 49 7.76 -6.45 13.90
C SER A 49 7.11 -5.21 14.51
N TYR A 50 6.39 -4.40 13.73
CA TYR A 50 5.70 -3.23 14.24
C TYR A 50 4.49 -3.62 15.11
N VAL A 51 4.33 -2.94 16.25
CA VAL A 51 3.23 -3.14 17.19
C VAL A 51 2.34 -1.90 17.19
N THR A 52 1.08 -2.10 16.88
CA THR A 52 0.04 -1.06 16.86
C THR A 52 -0.26 -0.62 18.29
N THR A 53 -0.06 0.66 18.58
CA THR A 53 -0.30 1.24 19.91
C THR A 53 -1.09 2.55 19.80
N TYR A 54 -1.86 2.87 20.85
CA TYR A 54 -2.53 4.17 20.97
C TYR A 54 -1.49 5.27 21.27
N PRO A 55 -1.60 6.50 20.73
CA PRO A 55 -2.75 7.08 20.01
C PRO A 55 -2.71 6.96 18.49
N GLU A 56 -1.75 6.26 17.90
CA GLU A 56 -1.62 6.19 16.44
C GLU A 56 -2.83 5.46 15.82
N PRO A 57 -3.52 6.05 14.84
CA PRO A 57 -4.61 5.38 14.14
C PRO A 57 -4.10 4.12 13.44
N PRO A 58 -4.71 2.94 13.68
CA PRO A 58 -4.32 1.73 12.99
C PRO A 58 -4.53 1.84 11.48
N LEU A 59 -3.62 1.22 10.70
CA LEU A 59 -3.74 1.06 9.26
C LEU A 59 -5.05 0.35 8.88
N CYS A 60 -5.63 0.85 7.79
CA CYS A 60 -6.79 0.24 7.17
C CYS A 60 -6.70 0.27 5.64
N ASP A 61 -6.87 -0.90 5.02
CA ASP A 61 -6.85 -1.08 3.57
C ASP A 61 -8.28 -1.16 2.98
N ILE A 62 -9.28 -0.57 3.63
CA ILE A 62 -10.68 -0.58 3.16
C ILE A 62 -10.85 0.19 1.84
N ASP A 63 -10.04 1.24 1.65
CA ASP A 63 -10.05 2.10 0.46
C ASP A 63 -9.05 1.62 -0.61
N LEU A 64 -8.38 0.47 -0.40
CA LEU A 64 -7.47 -0.10 -1.38
C LEU A 64 -8.25 -0.51 -2.64
N VAL A 65 -7.84 0.00 -3.80
CA VAL A 65 -8.46 -0.38 -5.08
C VAL A 65 -7.91 -1.75 -5.51
N ALA A 66 -8.77 -2.66 -5.95
CA ALA A 66 -8.30 -3.96 -6.40
C ALA A 66 -7.29 -3.83 -7.56
N GLY A 67 -6.13 -4.47 -7.43
CA GLY A 67 -5.04 -4.28 -8.39
C GLY A 67 -3.72 -4.92 -7.97
N TRP A 68 -2.68 -4.73 -8.79
CA TRP A 68 -1.33 -5.22 -8.51
C TRP A 68 -0.57 -4.23 -7.62
N TYR A 69 0.01 -4.76 -6.55
CA TYR A 69 0.77 -4.00 -5.58
C TYR A 69 2.13 -4.64 -5.32
N ARG A 70 3.14 -3.79 -5.10
CA ARG A 70 4.44 -4.15 -4.56
C ARG A 70 4.58 -3.54 -3.18
N PHE A 71 4.96 -4.33 -2.18
CA PHE A 71 5.36 -3.77 -0.90
C PHE A 71 6.79 -3.22 -0.99
N VAL A 72 7.03 -2.10 -0.32
CA VAL A 72 8.34 -1.45 -0.21
C VAL A 72 8.51 -1.00 1.24
N VAL A 73 8.71 -1.97 2.11
CA VAL A 73 8.67 -1.84 3.58
C VAL A 73 9.98 -2.23 4.24
N ASP A 74 10.68 -3.21 3.67
CA ASP A 74 12.05 -3.59 4.02
C ASP A 74 12.76 -4.24 2.81
N ALA A 75 13.96 -4.80 3.01
CA ALA A 75 14.74 -5.37 1.92
C ALA A 75 14.05 -6.53 1.19
N GLU A 76 13.20 -7.31 1.87
CA GLU A 76 12.49 -8.45 1.28
C GLU A 76 11.06 -8.10 0.86
N SER A 77 10.37 -7.26 1.64
CA SER A 77 9.03 -6.74 1.41
C SER A 77 8.00 -7.80 1.01
N LYS A 78 8.01 -8.94 1.69
CA LYS A 78 7.08 -10.06 1.43
C LYS A 78 5.96 -10.09 2.45
N MET A 79 4.76 -10.49 2.02
CA MET A 79 3.72 -10.90 2.95
C MET A 79 4.23 -12.08 3.82
N PRO A 80 3.91 -12.15 5.11
CA PRO A 80 4.28 -13.30 5.93
C PRO A 80 3.50 -14.55 5.48
N GLU A 81 4.18 -15.71 5.43
CA GLU A 81 3.62 -17.01 5.05
C GLU A 81 2.97 -17.75 6.23
N THR A 82 3.07 -17.19 7.43
CA THR A 82 2.57 -17.76 8.67
C THR A 82 1.66 -16.76 9.40
N CYS A 83 0.85 -17.30 10.31
CA CYS A 83 -0.06 -16.49 11.09
C CYS A 83 0.66 -15.39 11.86
N VAL A 84 0.14 -14.17 11.72
CA VAL A 84 0.61 -12.99 12.45
C VAL A 84 -0.36 -12.70 13.59
N ASN A 85 0.16 -12.52 14.80
CA ASN A 85 -0.63 -12.17 15.97
C ASN A 85 -1.31 -10.80 15.80
N ASN A 86 -2.48 -10.64 16.42
CA ASN A 86 -3.20 -9.36 16.46
C ASN A 86 -2.32 -8.19 16.93
N PHE A 87 -2.70 -6.98 16.52
CA PHE A 87 -1.99 -5.73 16.81
C PHE A 87 -0.62 -5.59 16.15
N LYS A 88 -0.29 -6.42 15.16
CA LYS A 88 0.92 -6.30 14.33
C LYS A 88 0.62 -5.65 12.98
N CYS A 89 1.67 -5.30 12.24
CA CYS A 89 1.55 -4.74 10.89
C CYS A 89 0.75 -3.44 10.84
N GLY A 90 0.84 -2.65 11.92
CA GLY A 90 0.18 -1.35 12.03
C GLY A 90 -1.34 -1.44 12.16
N THR A 91 -1.92 -2.63 12.30
CA THR A 91 -3.37 -2.82 12.37
C THR A 91 -3.79 -3.75 13.51
N THR A 92 -5.09 -3.81 13.86
CA THR A 92 -5.57 -4.75 14.90
C THR A 92 -5.87 -6.14 14.35
N VAL A 93 -6.25 -6.22 13.07
CA VAL A 93 -6.55 -7.44 12.33
C VAL A 93 -5.56 -7.60 11.17
N PRO A 94 -4.38 -8.18 11.42
CA PRO A 94 -3.36 -8.38 10.40
C PRO A 94 -3.80 -9.41 9.36
N ILE A 95 -3.43 -9.16 8.11
CA ILE A 95 -3.68 -10.08 6.99
C ILE A 95 -2.35 -10.65 6.49
N TRP A 96 -2.23 -11.97 6.51
CA TRP A 96 -1.04 -12.73 6.10
C TRP A 96 -1.37 -13.68 4.95
N MET A 97 -0.37 -14.21 4.25
CA MET A 97 -0.58 -15.10 3.11
C MET A 97 -0.47 -16.56 3.53
N ASN A 98 -1.52 -17.36 3.31
CA ASN A 98 -1.49 -18.79 3.51
C ASN A 98 -0.96 -19.50 2.25
N GLY A 99 0.22 -20.10 2.40
CA GLY A 99 0.98 -20.79 1.36
C GLY A 99 2.32 -20.12 1.09
N THR A 100 3.18 -20.79 0.33
CA THR A 100 4.52 -20.30 0.01
C THR A 100 4.53 -19.35 -1.18
N HIS A 101 5.47 -18.41 -1.17
CA HIS A 101 5.75 -17.55 -2.32
C HIS A 101 6.21 -18.38 -3.53
N PRO A 102 5.80 -18.00 -4.75
CA PRO A 102 6.24 -18.67 -5.97
C PRO A 102 7.73 -18.47 -6.27
N SER A 103 8.30 -19.42 -7.00
CA SER A 103 9.55 -19.20 -7.75
C SER A 103 9.29 -18.35 -9.00
N VAL A 104 10.35 -17.88 -9.66
CA VAL A 104 10.24 -17.08 -10.89
C VAL A 104 9.55 -17.87 -12.00
N SER A 105 9.81 -19.19 -12.11
CA SER A 105 9.22 -20.05 -13.14
C SER A 105 7.73 -20.37 -12.94
N ASP A 106 7.20 -20.16 -11.73
CA ASP A 106 5.81 -20.52 -11.42
C ASP A 106 4.79 -19.52 -11.99
N GLY A 107 5.23 -18.34 -12.42
CA GLY A 107 4.35 -17.29 -12.92
C GLY A 107 3.40 -16.75 -11.84
N ILE A 108 2.17 -16.39 -12.24
CA ILE A 108 1.13 -15.93 -11.30
C ILE A 108 0.52 -17.13 -10.60
N GLN A 109 0.61 -17.15 -9.28
CA GLN A 109 0.06 -18.18 -8.43
C GLN A 109 -1.08 -17.63 -7.58
N THR A 110 -2.15 -18.42 -7.42
CA THR A 110 -3.24 -18.06 -6.49
C THR A 110 -2.89 -18.51 -5.07
N ARG A 111 -3.08 -17.61 -4.10
CA ARG A 111 -2.94 -17.88 -2.66
C ARG A 111 -4.16 -17.35 -1.90
N ARG A 112 -4.23 -17.62 -0.60
CA ARG A 112 -5.27 -17.07 0.27
C ARG A 112 -4.64 -16.05 1.22
N ALA A 113 -5.14 -14.82 1.23
CA ALA A 113 -4.81 -13.86 2.27
C ALA A 113 -5.78 -14.08 3.44
N CYS A 114 -5.26 -14.38 4.62
CA CYS A 114 -5.98 -14.75 5.83
C CYS A 114 -5.96 -13.59 6.84
N ALA A 115 -7.13 -13.17 7.30
CA ALA A 115 -7.27 -12.18 8.36
C ALA A 115 -7.33 -12.87 9.74
N ASN A 116 -6.47 -12.43 10.66
CA ASN A 116 -6.46 -12.91 12.03
C ASN A 116 -7.30 -11.97 12.93
N PHE A 117 -8.52 -12.37 13.28
CA PHE A 117 -9.37 -11.62 14.21
C PHE A 117 -9.06 -12.03 15.66
N GLN A 118 -9.19 -11.12 16.63
CA GLN A 118 -8.97 -11.44 18.06
C GLN A 118 -10.03 -12.39 18.61
N SER A 119 -11.25 -12.23 18.14
CA SER A 119 -12.42 -13.00 18.55
C SER A 119 -13.44 -12.99 17.42
N GLY A 120 -14.31 -13.98 17.38
CA GLY A 120 -15.43 -14.01 16.44
C GLY A 120 -16.64 -14.73 17.03
N GLY A 121 -17.72 -14.80 16.26
CA GLY A 121 -18.91 -15.57 16.62
C GLY A 121 -18.66 -17.09 16.57
N ALA A 122 -19.73 -17.87 16.54
CA ALA A 122 -19.70 -19.34 16.62
C ALA A 122 -18.84 -20.07 15.55
N SER A 123 -18.41 -19.37 14.49
CA SER A 123 -17.55 -19.90 13.42
C SER A 123 -16.13 -19.32 13.43
N TYR A 124 -15.68 -18.76 14.56
CA TYR A 124 -14.35 -18.19 14.70
C TYR A 124 -13.26 -19.24 14.46
N THR A 125 -12.41 -18.97 13.46
CA THR A 125 -11.17 -19.72 13.24
C THR A 125 -10.00 -18.79 13.57
N PRO A 126 -9.21 -19.07 14.62
CA PRO A 126 -7.99 -18.30 14.89
C PRO A 126 -7.10 -18.24 13.66
N CYS A 127 -6.35 -17.15 13.50
CA CYS A 127 -5.42 -16.91 12.39
C CYS A 127 -6.03 -16.71 11.00
N CYS A 128 -7.13 -17.38 10.64
CA CYS A 128 -7.72 -17.27 9.31
C CYS A 128 -9.25 -17.34 9.37
N GLY A 129 -9.85 -16.48 10.20
CA GLY A 129 -11.30 -16.40 10.38
C GLY A 129 -12.03 -15.91 9.12
N GLN A 130 -11.33 -15.13 8.30
CA GLN A 130 -11.76 -14.75 6.96
C GLN A 130 -10.58 -14.85 6.00
N ALA A 131 -10.84 -15.21 4.75
CA ALA A 131 -9.81 -15.19 3.73
C ALA A 131 -10.34 -14.72 2.38
N VAL A 132 -9.47 -14.08 1.61
CA VAL A 132 -9.70 -13.70 0.21
C VAL A 132 -8.65 -14.35 -0.69
N LYS A 133 -9.01 -14.70 -1.92
CA LYS A 133 -8.03 -15.18 -2.91
C LYS A 133 -7.21 -13.98 -3.41
N ILE A 134 -5.90 -14.15 -3.49
CA ILE A 134 -4.98 -13.15 -4.05
C ILE A 134 -4.13 -13.82 -5.13
N GLY A 135 -3.65 -13.01 -6.07
CA GLY A 135 -2.58 -13.41 -6.99
C GLY A 135 -1.22 -13.02 -6.42
N VAL A 136 -0.20 -13.84 -6.62
CA VAL A 136 1.19 -13.50 -6.30
C VAL A 136 2.10 -13.94 -7.43
N LYS A 137 3.08 -13.11 -7.80
CA LYS A 137 4.11 -13.44 -8.78
C LYS A 137 5.47 -12.98 -8.27
N ASN A 138 6.50 -13.78 -8.56
CA ASN A 138 7.89 -13.44 -8.31
C ASN A 138 8.45 -12.73 -9.55
N CYS A 139 8.88 -11.48 -9.38
CA CYS A 139 9.40 -10.63 -10.45
C CYS A 139 10.93 -10.57 -10.46
N GLU A 140 11.59 -11.61 -9.94
CA GLU A 140 13.05 -11.70 -9.86
C GLU A 140 13.63 -10.59 -8.97
N GLY A 141 13.52 -10.80 -7.66
CA GLY A 141 14.04 -9.89 -6.63
C GLY A 141 12.97 -9.19 -5.80
N PHE A 142 11.72 -9.15 -6.27
CA PHE A 142 10.56 -8.68 -5.50
C PHE A 142 9.30 -9.47 -5.84
N PHE A 143 8.31 -9.38 -4.97
CA PHE A 143 6.99 -9.98 -5.17
C PHE A 143 5.96 -8.90 -5.43
N ILE A 144 5.02 -9.25 -6.30
CA ILE A 144 3.82 -8.46 -6.59
C ILE A 144 2.59 -9.26 -6.22
N TYR A 145 1.60 -8.57 -5.70
CA TYR A 145 0.40 -9.17 -5.16
C TYR A 145 -0.82 -8.51 -5.78
N TYR A 146 -1.75 -9.29 -6.28
CA TYR A 146 -3.07 -8.81 -6.64
C TYR A 146 -3.92 -8.76 -5.37
N LEU A 147 -4.14 -7.56 -4.85
CA LEU A 147 -4.82 -7.32 -3.57
C LEU A 147 -6.24 -6.79 -3.80
N HIS A 148 -7.07 -6.92 -2.78
CA HIS A 148 -8.45 -6.45 -2.75
C HIS A 148 -8.67 -5.52 -1.54
N PRO A 149 -9.64 -4.59 -1.60
CA PRO A 149 -10.04 -3.81 -0.43
C PRO A 149 -10.41 -4.74 0.73
N THR A 150 -10.08 -4.33 1.95
CA THR A 150 -10.51 -5.07 3.13
C THR A 150 -12.00 -4.85 3.38
N PRO A 151 -12.71 -5.82 3.99
CA PRO A 151 -14.14 -5.71 4.24
C PRO A 151 -14.50 -4.75 5.38
N ALA A 152 -13.53 -4.40 6.23
CA ALA A 152 -13.71 -3.58 7.42
C ALA A 152 -12.38 -2.92 7.84
N CYS A 153 -12.48 -2.01 8.80
CA CYS A 153 -11.36 -1.43 9.53
C CYS A 153 -11.39 -1.83 11.02
N PRO A 154 -10.22 -1.85 11.68
CA PRO A 154 -8.88 -1.70 11.10
C PRO A 154 -8.31 -3.07 10.70
N MET A 155 -8.13 -3.24 9.38
CA MET A 155 -7.55 -4.44 8.76
C MET A 155 -6.54 -3.99 7.69
N ALA A 156 -5.37 -4.61 7.65
CA ALA A 156 -4.34 -4.28 6.66
C ALA A 156 -3.48 -5.49 6.28
N TYR A 157 -2.96 -5.49 5.05
CA TYR A 157 -2.00 -6.47 4.58
C TYR A 157 -0.63 -6.25 5.21
N CYS A 158 -0.13 -7.28 5.88
CA CYS A 158 1.22 -7.34 6.43
C CYS A 158 2.24 -7.49 5.31
N ALA A 159 3.40 -6.86 5.47
CA ALA A 159 4.57 -7.13 4.66
C ALA A 159 5.85 -6.75 5.41
N GLY A 160 6.91 -7.51 5.21
CA GLY A 160 8.19 -7.29 5.86
C GLY A 160 8.26 -7.84 7.28
N LYS A 161 9.49 -7.88 7.80
CA LYS A 161 9.88 -8.45 9.10
C LYS A 161 10.76 -7.52 9.91
N ASP A 162 11.37 -6.51 9.29
CA ASP A 162 12.30 -5.62 10.00
C ASP A 162 11.54 -4.60 10.86
N ALA A 163 12.09 -4.26 12.02
CA ALA A 163 11.45 -3.30 12.92
C ALA A 163 11.63 -1.87 12.38
N PRO A 164 10.55 -1.08 12.26
CA PRO A 164 10.65 0.35 11.94
C PRO A 164 11.48 1.11 12.97
N CYS A 165 11.88 2.33 12.61
CA CYS A 165 12.50 3.24 13.56
C CYS A 165 11.65 3.38 14.83
N PRO A 166 12.29 3.49 16.02
CA PRO A 166 11.56 3.74 17.26
C PRO A 166 10.72 5.03 17.16
N ALA A 167 9.67 5.11 17.97
CA ALA A 167 8.83 6.31 18.04
C ALA A 167 9.68 7.57 18.29
N GLY A 168 9.41 8.63 17.51
CA GLY A 168 10.17 9.89 17.55
C GLY A 168 11.48 9.89 16.75
N LYS A 169 11.79 8.78 16.06
CA LYS A 169 12.92 8.67 15.14
C LYS A 169 12.48 8.43 13.71
N TRP A 170 13.31 8.84 12.78
CA TRP A 170 13.10 8.72 11.35
C TRP A 170 14.39 8.38 10.61
N SER A 171 14.26 7.74 9.46
CA SER A 171 15.32 7.55 8.47
C SER A 171 14.71 7.59 7.06
N PRO A 172 15.49 7.84 6.00
CA PRO A 172 14.95 7.85 4.63
C PRO A 172 14.24 6.54 4.22
N THR A 173 14.62 5.41 4.82
CA THR A 173 14.01 4.10 4.60
C THR A 173 12.96 3.73 5.64
N GLY A 174 12.82 4.51 6.71
CA GLY A 174 11.99 4.19 7.88
C GLY A 174 12.55 3.04 8.76
N LEU A 175 13.77 2.58 8.48
CA LEU A 175 14.42 1.44 9.15
C LEU A 175 15.80 1.79 9.74
N PRO A 176 16.27 1.05 10.77
CA PRO A 176 17.64 1.10 11.27
C PRO A 176 18.69 0.65 10.23
N PRO A 177 19.99 0.98 10.40
CA PRO A 177 20.61 1.65 11.55
C PRO A 177 20.49 3.17 11.53
N ASP A 178 20.05 3.77 10.43
CA ASP A 178 20.10 5.22 10.18
C ASP A 178 18.97 6.01 10.87
N CYS A 179 18.33 5.44 11.88
CA CYS A 179 17.27 6.11 12.63
C CYS A 179 17.84 7.24 13.48
N LYS A 180 17.44 8.47 13.16
CA LYS A 180 17.83 9.70 13.85
C LYS A 180 16.58 10.39 14.39
N ASP A 181 16.74 11.38 15.27
CA ASP A 181 15.59 12.09 15.83
C ASP A 181 14.85 12.86 14.72
N THR A 182 13.52 12.69 14.65
CA THR A 182 12.67 13.25 13.59
C THR A 182 12.78 14.77 13.51
N TYR A 183 12.97 15.42 14.66
CA TYR A 183 13.12 16.86 14.78
C TYR A 183 14.46 17.21 15.46
N PRO A 184 15.07 18.34 15.09
CA PRO A 184 16.24 18.86 15.79
C PRO A 184 15.90 19.14 17.24
N GLN A 185 16.77 18.70 18.14
CA GLN A 185 16.67 19.05 19.55
C GLN A 185 17.06 20.51 19.73
N LEU A 186 16.10 21.35 20.12
CA LEU A 186 16.35 22.75 20.44
C LEU A 186 17.26 22.84 21.66
N THR A 187 18.28 23.69 21.58
CA THR A 187 19.15 23.98 22.73
C THR A 187 18.53 25.03 23.63
N ASP A 188 17.73 25.94 23.05
CA ASP A 188 17.04 27.00 23.77
C ASP A 188 15.59 27.13 23.30
N PRO A 189 14.69 27.69 24.13
CA PRO A 189 13.32 27.98 23.70
C PRO A 189 13.29 28.88 22.45
N PRO A 190 12.34 28.67 21.51
CA PRO A 190 12.19 29.52 20.33
C PRO A 190 12.06 31.00 20.71
N THR A 191 12.88 31.84 20.08
CA THR A 191 12.86 33.28 20.33
C THR A 191 11.95 33.96 19.31
N PHE A 192 10.87 34.55 19.81
CA PHE A 192 9.92 35.33 19.01
C PHE A 192 10.39 36.79 18.92
N LEU A 193 10.60 37.30 17.71
CA LEU A 193 10.97 38.68 17.46
C LEU A 193 9.96 39.39 16.55
N GLY A 194 9.80 40.68 16.77
CA GLY A 194 8.89 41.55 16.02
C GLY A 194 7.68 42.05 16.81
N PRO A 195 6.72 42.74 16.16
CA PRO A 195 6.67 42.97 14.72
C PRO A 195 7.76 43.95 14.27
N VAL A 196 8.43 43.64 13.17
CA VAL A 196 9.26 44.62 12.45
C VAL A 196 8.39 45.22 11.35
N ILE A 197 8.25 46.55 11.33
CA ILE A 197 7.46 47.27 10.32
C ILE A 197 8.43 47.84 9.29
N GLU A 198 8.34 47.37 8.06
CA GLU A 198 9.13 47.87 6.94
C GLU A 198 8.20 48.33 5.81
N ARG A 199 8.22 49.65 5.56
CA ARG A 199 7.30 50.34 4.63
C ARG A 199 5.84 50.09 4.99
N ASN A 200 5.19 49.15 4.28
CA ASN A 200 3.78 48.80 4.44
C ASN A 200 3.59 47.29 4.74
N THR A 201 4.66 46.62 5.14
CA THR A 201 4.67 45.20 5.51
C THR A 201 5.14 45.09 6.95
N PHE A 202 4.55 44.18 7.72
CA PHE A 202 5.12 43.74 8.99
C PHE A 202 5.46 42.26 8.91
N TYR A 203 6.53 41.87 9.59
CA TYR A 203 6.89 40.46 9.73
C TYR A 203 7.33 40.17 11.17
N PHE A 204 7.21 38.90 11.52
CA PHE A 204 7.72 38.32 12.76
C PHE A 204 8.79 37.30 12.38
N THR A 205 9.82 37.17 13.22
CA THR A 205 10.80 36.09 13.07
C THR A 205 10.73 35.16 14.28
N CYS A 206 11.03 33.89 14.02
CA CYS A 206 11.17 32.87 15.04
C CYS A 206 12.57 32.30 14.90
N ASP A 207 13.44 32.70 15.81
CA ASP A 207 14.82 32.24 15.80
C ASP A 207 14.90 30.96 16.64
N LEU A 208 15.46 29.92 16.02
CA LEU A 208 15.63 28.60 16.61
C LEU A 208 17.11 28.31 16.75
N THR A 209 17.55 27.98 17.96
CA THR A 209 18.87 27.39 18.21
C THR A 209 18.68 25.90 18.43
N PHE A 210 19.41 25.10 17.66
CA PHE A 210 19.29 23.65 17.69
C PHE A 210 20.66 22.98 17.60
N SER A 211 20.69 21.73 18.06
CA SER A 211 21.85 20.86 17.93
C SER A 211 21.65 19.86 16.79
N GLY A 212 22.73 19.54 16.08
CA GLY A 212 22.72 18.66 14.92
C GLY A 212 23.31 19.33 13.67
N ASN A 213 23.72 18.52 12.70
CA ASN A 213 24.21 18.97 11.40
C ASN A 213 23.68 18.06 10.27
N ASP A 214 22.47 17.54 10.45
CA ASP A 214 21.83 16.66 9.48
C ASP A 214 21.15 17.50 8.39
N PRO A 215 21.60 17.42 7.11
CA PRO A 215 21.01 18.19 6.04
C PRO A 215 19.56 17.76 5.71
N ASP A 216 19.14 16.55 6.10
CA ASP A 216 17.82 16.01 5.81
C ASP A 216 16.82 16.22 6.97
N GLN A 217 17.19 17.01 7.97
CA GLN A 217 16.35 17.21 9.15
C GLN A 217 15.12 18.07 8.86
N ALA A 218 13.94 17.58 9.25
CA ALA A 218 12.69 18.30 9.10
C ALA A 218 12.48 19.28 10.26
N PHE A 219 11.98 20.47 9.93
CA PHE A 219 11.54 21.47 10.92
C PHE A 219 10.04 21.66 10.76
N GLU A 220 9.26 21.33 11.80
CA GLU A 220 7.84 21.70 11.88
C GLU A 220 7.67 22.75 12.98
N PHE A 221 7.09 23.90 12.64
CA PHE A 221 6.81 24.96 13.59
C PHE A 221 5.39 25.49 13.44
N VAL A 222 4.80 25.88 14.57
CA VAL A 222 3.43 26.36 14.65
C VAL A 222 3.42 27.77 15.23
N TRP A 223 2.72 28.66 14.53
CA TRP A 223 2.39 29.98 15.04
C TRP A 223 1.04 29.91 15.75
N LEU A 224 1.06 30.14 17.06
CA LEU A 224 -0.13 30.09 17.89
C LEU A 224 -0.60 31.50 18.20
N PHE A 225 -1.84 31.80 17.82
CA PHE A 225 -2.54 33.01 18.25
C PHE A 225 -3.49 32.64 19.39
N ASN A 226 -3.22 33.14 20.60
CA ASN A 226 -4.09 32.87 21.74
C ASN A 226 -5.19 33.94 21.87
N ALA A 227 -6.22 33.65 22.68
CA ALA A 227 -7.32 34.59 22.98
C ALA A 227 -6.84 35.90 23.64
N TRP A 228 -5.61 35.93 24.14
CA TRP A 228 -4.92 37.09 24.71
C TRP A 228 -4.14 37.90 23.66
N ARG A 229 -4.35 37.61 22.36
CA ARG A 229 -3.68 38.26 21.21
C ARG A 229 -2.15 38.14 21.22
N THR A 230 -1.60 37.16 21.92
CA THR A 230 -0.17 36.86 21.91
C THR A 230 0.11 35.87 20.79
N LEU A 231 1.01 36.25 19.88
CA LEU A 231 1.58 35.35 18.89
C LEU A 231 2.79 34.63 19.52
N LYS A 232 2.84 33.31 19.41
CA LYS A 232 3.96 32.49 19.90
C LYS A 232 4.43 31.56 18.78
N CYS A 233 5.73 31.28 18.74
CA CYS A 233 6.31 30.25 17.89
C CYS A 233 6.72 29.04 18.74
N ARG A 234 6.49 27.83 18.23
CA ARG A 234 6.96 26.58 18.83
C ARG A 234 7.38 25.59 17.75
N GLN A 235 8.40 24.79 18.01
CA GLN A 235 8.61 23.53 17.29
C GLN A 235 7.61 22.51 17.80
N LYS A 236 7.10 21.67 16.90
CA LYS A 236 6.09 20.65 17.22
C LYS A 236 6.71 19.41 17.87
#